data_AF-A0A9X4D5U0-F1
#
_entry.id   AF-A0A9X4D5U0-F1
#
_cell.length_a   1.000
_cell.length_b   1.000
_cell.length_c   1.000
_cell.angle_alpha   90.00
_cell.angle_beta   90.00
_cell.angle_gamma   90.00
#
_symmetry.space_group_name_H-M   'P 1'
#
loop_
_entity.id
_entity.type
_entity.pdbx_description
1 polymer ?
#
loop_
_entity_poly.entity_id
_entity_poly.type
_entity_poly.pdbx_seq_one_letter_code
_entity_poly.pdbx_strand_id
1 'polypeptide(L)'
;VIEKPPFFMVRGGTEVIHINFRSAEVDAVYFPQVEVIGDIANAVWQISEALNDTSHWDFTRLMAIREANEAQIAEGADDNRFPVYPQRMVAD
;
A
#
# COMPACT_ATOMS: atom_id res chain seq x y z
N VAL A 1 -7.61 9.68 -8.44
CA VAL A 1 -8.23 8.87 -7.37
C VAL A 1 -7.28 8.88 -6.19
N ILE A 2 -7.75 9.19 -4.98
CA ILE A 2 -6.96 9.05 -3.76
C ILE A 2 -7.30 7.68 -3.19
N GLU A 3 -6.30 6.82 -3.04
CA GLU A 3 -6.50 5.52 -2.41
C GLU A 3 -6.73 5.75 -0.91
N LYS A 4 -7.86 5.23 -0.40
CA LYS A 4 -8.18 5.30 1.02
C LYS A 4 -7.59 4.06 1.72
N PRO A 5 -7.12 4.21 2.97
CA PRO A 5 -6.62 3.06 3.72
C PRO A 5 -7.69 1.96 3.83
N PRO A 6 -7.30 0.67 3.85
CA PRO A 6 -8.22 -0.47 3.96
C PRO A 6 -8.76 -0.65 5.39
N PHE A 7 -8.93 0.45 6.12
CA PHE A 7 -9.46 0.49 7.48
C PHE A 7 -10.15 1.82 7.76
N PHE A 8 -11.07 1.81 8.71
CA PHE A 8 -11.68 3.04 9.23
C PHE A 8 -10.75 3.67 10.26
N MET A 9 -10.46 4.96 10.11
CA MET A 9 -9.67 5.67 11.10
C MET A 9 -10.48 5.88 12.39
N VAL A 10 -9.84 5.59 13.53
CA VAL A 10 -10.38 5.84 14.87
C VAL A 10 -9.39 6.67 15.66
N ARG A 11 -9.88 7.47 16.61
CA ARG A 11 -9.01 8.27 17.49
C ARG A 11 -8.16 7.33 18.35
N GLY A 12 -6.84 7.53 18.33
CA GLY A 12 -5.88 6.64 19.01
C GLY A 12 -5.59 5.34 18.27
N GLY A 13 -6.09 5.18 17.03
CA GLY A 13 -5.75 4.05 16.16
C GLY A 13 -4.45 4.28 15.38
N THR A 14 -4.34 3.63 14.23
CA THR A 14 -3.18 3.73 13.33
C THR A 14 -2.90 5.17 12.91
N GLU A 15 -1.65 5.59 13.04
CA GLU A 15 -1.17 6.87 12.52
C GLU A 15 -0.95 6.79 11.01
N VAL A 16 -1.35 7.85 10.31
CA VAL A 16 -1.36 7.96 8.86
C VAL A 16 -0.61 9.20 8.44
N ILE A 17 0.36 8.99 7.53
CA ILE A 17 1.07 10.05 6.83
C ILE A 17 0.49 10.14 5.42
N HIS A 18 -0.06 11.29 5.05
CA HIS A 18 -0.56 11.57 3.72
C HIS A 18 0.55 12.18 2.86
N ILE A 19 0.98 11.46 1.82
CA ILE A 19 1.98 11.97 0.86
C ILE A 19 1.29 12.14 -0.49
N ASN A 20 1.16 13.37 -0.96
CA ASN A 20 0.47 13.67 -2.22
C ASN A 20 0.84 15.06 -2.76
N PHE A 21 0.50 15.34 -4.01
CA PHE A 21 0.65 16.69 -4.61
C PHE A 21 -0.41 17.68 -4.10
N ARG A 22 -1.44 17.20 -3.39
CA ARG A 22 -2.56 17.99 -2.88
C ARG A 22 -2.85 17.60 -1.44
N SER A 23 -3.36 18.53 -0.64
CA SER A 23 -3.80 18.24 0.72
C SER A 23 -4.85 17.15 0.78
N ALA A 24 -4.87 16.45 1.92
CA ALA A 24 -5.88 15.42 2.17
C ALA A 24 -7.28 16.04 2.14
N GLU A 25 -8.21 15.40 1.42
CA GLU A 25 -9.62 15.70 1.58
C GLU A 25 -10.08 15.05 2.89
N VAL A 26 -10.16 15.86 3.94
CA VAL A 26 -10.55 15.38 5.29
C VAL A 26 -12.04 15.08 5.29
N ASP A 27 -12.40 13.81 5.53
CA ASP A 27 -13.76 13.38 5.77
C ASP A 27 -13.86 12.66 7.13
N ALA A 28 -15.07 12.25 7.53
CA ALA A 28 -15.29 11.63 8.84
C ALA A 28 -14.53 10.30 9.03
N VAL A 29 -14.01 9.70 7.96
CA VAL A 29 -13.36 8.38 7.97
C VAL A 29 -11.88 8.43 7.61
N TYR A 30 -11.39 9.57 7.12
CA TYR A 30 -9.99 9.78 6.74
C TYR A 30 -9.46 11.12 7.29
N PHE A 31 -8.63 11.04 8.33
CA PHE A 31 -8.04 12.19 9.02
C PHE A 31 -6.55 11.93 9.34
N PRO A 32 -5.63 12.15 8.37
CA PRO A 32 -4.19 11.90 8.57
C PRO A 32 -3.61 12.79 9.68
N GLN A 33 -2.57 12.29 10.35
CA GLN A 33 -1.88 13.02 11.43
C GLN A 33 -0.81 13.95 10.87
N VAL A 34 -0.20 13.57 9.74
CA VAL A 34 0.85 14.33 9.05
C VAL A 34 0.56 14.39 7.56
N GLU A 35 0.80 15.54 6.94
CA GLU A 35 0.71 15.73 5.49
C GLU A 35 2.05 16.16 4.91
N VAL A 36 2.48 15.52 3.83
CA VAL A 36 3.66 15.85 3.03
C VAL A 36 3.18 16.20 1.63
N ILE A 37 3.11 17.50 1.36
CA ILE A 37 2.53 18.04 0.12
C ILE A 37 3.63 18.42 -0.86
N GLY A 38 3.63 17.79 -2.04
CA GLY A 38 4.59 18.08 -3.10
C GLY A 38 4.93 16.86 -3.95
N ASP A 39 6.12 16.89 -4.54
CA ASP A 39 6.62 15.79 -5.35
C ASP A 39 6.84 14.52 -4.51
N ILE A 40 6.09 13.48 -4.85
CA ILE A 40 6.05 12.22 -4.09
C ILE A 40 7.41 11.51 -4.15
N ALA A 41 8.07 11.50 -5.30
CA ALA A 41 9.34 10.81 -5.46
C ALA A 41 10.44 11.49 -4.62
N ASN A 42 10.50 12.81 -4.67
CA ASN A 42 11.41 13.60 -3.84
C ASN A 42 11.09 13.46 -2.35
N ALA A 43 9.81 13.45 -1.96
CA ALA A 43 9.41 13.24 -0.56
C ALA A 43 9.89 11.87 -0.03
N VAL A 44 9.63 10.79 -0.78
CA VAL A 44 10.08 9.44 -0.42
C VAL A 44 11.60 9.37 -0.38
N TRP A 45 12.30 9.97 -1.35
CA TRP A 45 13.76 10.04 -1.37
C TRP A 45 14.32 10.74 -0.13
N GLN A 46 13.81 11.92 0.23
CA GLN A 46 14.27 12.64 1.43
C GLN A 46 13.98 11.86 2.72
N ILE A 47 12.83 11.19 2.81
CA ILE A 47 12.52 10.31 3.95
C ILE A 47 13.55 9.18 4.02
N SER A 48 13.89 8.54 2.89
CA SER A 48 14.89 7.48 2.88
C SER A 48 16.28 7.95 3.28
N GLU A 49 16.71 9.14 2.83
CA GLU A 49 18.02 9.70 3.22
C GLU A 49 18.08 10.07 4.71
N ALA A 50 16.94 10.45 5.31
CA ALA A 50 16.87 10.81 6.72
C ALA A 50 16.79 9.60 7.67
N LEU A 51 16.41 8.43 7.16
CA LEU A 51 16.33 7.18 7.93
C LEU A 51 17.73 6.57 8.10
N ASN A 52 18.25 6.62 9.33
CA ASN A 52 19.65 6.23 9.58
C ASN A 52 19.81 4.77 10.07
N ASP A 53 19.01 4.34 11.06
CA ASP A 53 19.06 2.98 11.60
C ASP A 53 17.71 2.28 11.42
N THR A 54 17.71 1.29 10.54
CA THR A 54 16.55 0.47 10.19
C THR A 54 16.78 -1.01 10.51
N SER A 55 17.88 -1.33 11.20
CA SER A 55 18.30 -2.71 11.47
C SER A 55 17.32 -3.49 12.36
N HIS A 56 16.51 -2.77 13.13
CA HIS A 56 15.50 -3.32 14.03
C HIS A 56 14.15 -3.62 13.35
N TRP A 57 14.00 -3.30 12.06
CA TRP A 57 12.76 -3.53 11.33
C TRP A 57 12.55 -5.02 11.03
N ASP A 58 11.41 -5.55 11.47
CA ASP A 58 11.00 -6.93 11.19
C ASP A 58 10.04 -6.97 10.00
N PHE A 59 10.55 -7.48 8.87
CA PHE A 59 9.78 -7.67 7.65
C PHE A 59 9.26 -9.12 7.47
N THR A 60 9.52 -10.02 8.41
CA THR A 60 9.17 -11.44 8.27
C THR A 60 7.68 -11.64 8.02
N ARG A 61 6.82 -10.94 8.78
CA ARG A 61 5.36 -11.02 8.59
C ARG A 61 4.93 -10.51 7.22
N LEU A 62 5.51 -9.39 6.77
CA LEU A 62 5.20 -8.78 5.47
C LEU A 62 5.59 -9.73 4.33
N MET A 63 6.78 -10.32 4.40
CA MET A 63 7.26 -11.26 3.40
C MET A 63 6.41 -12.53 3.33
N ALA A 64 5.94 -13.05 4.47
CA ALA A 64 5.03 -14.18 4.49
C ALA A 64 3.66 -13.87 3.85
N ILE A 65 3.14 -12.63 4.00
CA ILE A 65 1.92 -12.20 3.28
C ILE A 65 2.18 -12.14 1.79
N ARG A 66 3.32 -11.57 1.39
CA ARG A 66 3.71 -11.45 -0.01
C ARG A 66 3.79 -12.82 -0.69
N GLU A 67 4.44 -13.79 -0.07
CA GLU A 67 4.54 -15.15 -0.60
C GLU A 67 3.17 -15.80 -0.79
N ALA A 68 2.28 -15.69 0.20
CA ALA A 68 0.92 -16.21 0.10
C ALA A 68 0.11 -15.50 -1.01
N ASN A 69 0.29 -14.19 -1.17
CA ASN A 69 -0.37 -13.42 -2.22
C ASN A 69 0.14 -13.81 -3.62
N GLU A 70 1.45 -14.00 -3.78
CA GLU A 70 2.05 -14.47 -5.04
C GLU A 70 1.56 -15.86 -5.42
N ALA A 71 1.45 -16.77 -4.45
CA ALA A 71 0.88 -18.10 -4.66
C ALA A 71 -0.60 -18.04 -5.11
N GLN A 72 -1.40 -17.16 -4.50
CA GLN A 72 -2.81 -16.97 -4.88
C GLN A 72 -2.95 -16.36 -6.28
N ILE A 73 -2.08 -15.40 -6.65
CA ILE A 73 -2.09 -14.79 -7.98
C ILE A 73 -1.74 -15.84 -9.06
N ALA A 74 -0.79 -16.72 -8.78
CA ALA A 74 -0.40 -17.78 -9.69
C ALA A 74 -1.49 -18.85 -9.88
N GLU A 75 -2.41 -19.01 -8.91
CA GLU A 75 -3.48 -20.00 -8.98
C GLU A 75 -4.43 -19.73 -10.15
N GLY A 76 -4.41 -20.64 -11.14
CA GLY A 76 -5.25 -20.55 -12.34
C GLY A 76 -4.80 -19.49 -13.34
N ALA A 77 -3.61 -18.91 -13.18
CA ALA A 77 -3.03 -17.98 -14.15
C ALA A 77 -2.73 -18.63 -15.51
N ASP A 78 -2.58 -19.96 -15.56
CA ASP A 78 -2.36 -20.75 -16.76
C ASP A 78 -3.62 -21.49 -17.25
N ASP A 79 -4.78 -21.19 -16.66
CA ASP A 79 -6.00 -21.94 -16.92
C ASP A 79 -6.65 -21.58 -18.26
N ASN A 80 -6.66 -22.56 -19.18
CA ASN A 80 -7.19 -22.39 -20.54
C ASN A 80 -8.70 -22.70 -20.67
N ARG A 81 -9.44 -22.85 -19.56
CA ARG A 81 -10.88 -23.14 -19.59
C ARG A 81 -11.69 -21.98 -20.19
N PHE A 82 -12.93 -22.28 -20.59
CA PHE A 82 -13.92 -21.29 -20.96
C PHE A 82 -15.18 -21.42 -20.08
N PRO A 83 -15.76 -20.31 -19.58
CA PRO A 83 -15.29 -18.92 -19.70
C PRO A 83 -13.92 -18.67 -19.07
N VAL A 84 -13.18 -17.69 -19.61
CA VAL A 84 -11.80 -17.37 -19.16
C VAL A 84 -11.80 -17.02 -17.67
N TYR A 85 -10.86 -17.63 -16.94
CA TYR A 85 -10.68 -17.35 -15.52
C TYR A 85 -10.06 -15.95 -15.33
N PRO A 86 -10.51 -15.10 -14.39
CA PRO A 86 -10.03 -13.72 -14.28
C PRO A 86 -8.52 -13.60 -14.12
N GLN A 87 -7.89 -14.47 -13.32
CA GLN A 87 -6.45 -14.49 -13.11
C GLN A 87 -5.70 -14.79 -14.42
N ARG A 88 -6.21 -15.71 -15.25
CA ARG A 88 -5.66 -15.97 -16.59
C ARG A 88 -5.72 -14.72 -17.47
N MET A 89 -6.85 -14.02 -17.48
CA MET A 89 -7.01 -12.80 -18.28
C MET A 89 -6.04 -11.68 -17.86
N VAL A 90 -5.71 -11.57 -16.57
CA VAL A 90 -4.76 -10.57 -16.06
C VAL A 90 -3.31 -10.96 -16.33
N ALA A 91 -3.02 -12.27 -16.47
CA ALA A 91 -1.67 -12.78 -16.71
C ALA A 91 -1.20 -12.65 -18.17
N ASP A 92 -2.12 -12.60 -19.14
CA ASP A 92 -1.85 -12.40 -20.57
C ASP A 92 -1.54 -10.93 -20.91
#